data_AF-A0A7K2MIE7-F1
#
_entry.id   AF-A0A7K2MIE7-F1
#
_cell.length_a   1.000
_cell.length_b   1.000
_cell.length_c   1.000
_cell.angle_alpha   90.00
_cell.angle_beta   90.00
_cell.angle_gamma   90.00
#
_symmetry.space_group_name_H-M   'P 1'
#
loop_
_entity.id
_entity.type
_entity.pdbx_description
1 polymer ?
#
loop_
_entity_poly.entity_id
_entity_poly.type
_entity_poly.pdbx_seq_one_letter_code
_entity_poly.pdbx_strand_id
1 'polypeptide(L)' 'DLDPGLFASCCYIRLDPATGRACAARAGHPPPLLRHPDGRTETLDLPGGVVLGVDPGAPYPLTDFVVEPGAV' A
#
# COMPACT_ATOMS: atom_id res chain seq x y z
N ASP A 1 4.71 27.87 6.84
CA ASP A 1 5.01 27.92 5.42
C ASP A 1 5.23 26.50 4.95
N LEU A 2 4.21 25.87 4.37
CA LEU A 2 4.29 24.51 3.85
C LEU A 2 4.59 24.66 2.36
N ASP A 3 5.78 24.24 1.95
CA ASP A 3 6.31 24.39 0.59
C ASP A 3 5.33 23.80 -0.45
N PRO A 4 4.70 24.63 -1.31
CA PRO A 4 3.59 24.24 -2.19
C PRO A 4 3.99 23.35 -3.38
N GLY A 5 5.16 22.70 -3.34
CA GLY A 5 5.68 21.85 -4.41
C GLY A 5 6.18 20.46 -4.00
N LEU A 6 6.05 20.06 -2.73
CA LEU A 6 6.51 18.74 -2.28
C LEU A 6 5.43 17.68 -2.49
N PHE A 7 5.62 16.84 -3.51
CA PHE A 7 4.80 15.66 -3.76
C PHE A 7 5.55 14.38 -3.41
N ALA A 8 4.82 13.37 -2.92
CA ALA A 8 5.40 12.08 -2.58
C ALA A 8 4.50 10.93 -3.05
N SER A 9 5.11 9.95 -3.71
CA SER A 9 4.46 8.65 -3.88
C SER A 9 4.53 7.86 -2.56
N CYS A 10 3.50 7.08 -2.25
CA CYS A 10 3.45 6.28 -1.02
C CYS A 10 2.71 4.96 -1.24
N CYS A 11 3.19 3.89 -0.61
CA CYS A 11 2.45 2.67 -0.36
C CYS A 11 2.52 2.40 1.13
N TYR A 12 1.37 2.39 1.81
CA TYR A 12 1.28 2.24 3.25
C TYR A 12 0.55 0.95 3.58
N ILE A 13 1.14 0.10 4.41
CA ILE A 13 0.60 -1.18 4.81
C ILE A 13 0.61 -1.26 6.33
N ARG A 14 -0.55 -1.56 6.92
CA ARG A 14 -0.67 -1.89 8.34
C ARG A 14 -0.93 -3.39 8.47
N LEU A 15 -0.02 -4.09 9.13
CA LEU A 15 -0.08 -5.53 9.37
C LEU A 15 -0.32 -5.82 10.85
N ASP A 16 -1.28 -6.69 11.15
CA ASP A 16 -1.38 -7.37 12.43
C ASP A 16 -0.57 -8.68 12.36
N PRO A 17 0.60 -8.77 13.03
CA PRO A 17 1.46 -9.93 12.96
C PRO A 17 0.89 -11.16 13.70
N ALA A 18 -0.08 -10.97 14.61
CA ALA A 18 -0.70 -12.09 15.32
C ALA A 18 -1.69 -12.86 14.44
N THR A 19 -2.31 -12.17 13.47
CA THR A 19 -3.36 -12.75 12.61
C THR A 19 -2.99 -12.79 11.13
N GLY A 20 -1.92 -12.10 10.72
CA GLY A 20 -1.54 -11.91 9.32
C GLY A 20 -2.44 -10.94 8.57
N ARG A 21 -3.44 -10.33 9.21
CA ARG A 21 -4.36 -9.39 8.55
C ARG A 21 -3.64 -8.10 8.22
N ALA A 22 -3.66 -7.72 6.95
CA ALA A 22 -3.09 -6.49 6.45
C ALA A 22 -4.16 -5.61 5.81
N CYS A 23 -3.97 -4.31 5.92
CA CYS A 23 -4.76 -3.30 5.23
C CYS A 23 -3.81 -2.27 4.62
N ALA A 24 -4.01 -1.94 3.35
CA ALA A 24 -3.10 -1.06 2.62
C ALA A 24 -3.80 0.01 1.79
N ALA A 25 -3.08 1.11 1.56
CA ALA A 25 -3.45 2.19 0.67
C ALA A 25 -2.26 2.61 -0.20
N ARG A 26 -2.53 3.13 -1.40
CA ARG A 26 -1.50 3.51 -2.37
C ARG A 26 -1.76 4.90 -2.96
N ALA A 27 -0.74 5.74 -2.99
CA ALA A 27 -0.76 7.10 -3.53
C ALA A 27 0.33 7.25 -4.60
N GLY A 28 -0.04 7.08 -5.88
CA GLY A 28 0.86 7.18 -7.04
C GLY A 28 2.05 6.20 -7.08
N HIS A 29 2.24 5.36 -6.07
CA HIS A 29 3.31 4.37 -6.01
C HIS A 29 2.96 3.15 -6.88
N PRO A 30 3.94 2.42 -7.44
CA PRO A 30 3.67 1.15 -8.12
C PRO A 30 3.03 0.12 -7.17
N PRO A 31 2.18 -0.80 -7.67
CA PRO A 31 1.65 -1.89 -6.87
C PRO A 31 2.76 -2.74 -6.23
N PRO A 32 2.68 -3.07 -4.93
CA PRO A 32 3.66 -3.93 -4.27
C PRO A 32 3.50 -5.39 -4.71
N LEU A 33 4.58 -6.15 -4.57
CA LEU A 33 4.59 -7.61 -4.74
C LEU A 33 4.44 -8.28 -3.38
N LEU A 34 3.67 -9.37 -3.34
CA LEU A 34 3.62 -10.30 -2.22
C LEU A 34 4.28 -11.60 -2.66
N ARG A 35 5.32 -12.01 -1.95
CA ARG A 35 5.96 -13.31 -2.13
C ARG A 35 5.45 -14.27 -1.06
N HIS A 36 4.80 -15.33 -1.52
CA HIS A 36 4.27 -16.41 -0.69
C HIS A 36 5.39 -17.29 -0.12
N PRO A 37 5.14 -18.05 0.97
CA PRO A 37 6.13 -18.93 1.58
C PRO A 37 6.65 -20.01 0.63
N ASP A 38 5.81 -20.46 -0.31
CA ASP A 38 6.15 -21.41 -1.37
C ASP A 38 7.05 -20.82 -2.47
N GLY A 39 7.32 -19.51 -2.42
CA GLY A 39 8.15 -18.78 -3.36
C GLY A 39 7.40 -18.20 -4.56
N ARG A 40 6.08 -18.43 -4.69
CA ARG A 40 5.24 -17.76 -5.70
C ARG A 40 5.15 -16.27 -5.37
N THR A 41 5.17 -15.43 -6.40
CA THR A 41 4.99 -13.98 -6.24
C THR A 41 3.75 -13.54 -7.00
N GLU A 42 2.98 -12.63 -6.41
CA GLU A 42 1.88 -11.95 -7.07
C GLU A 42 1.95 -10.44 -6.84
N THR A 43 1.35 -9.68 -7.75
CA THR A 43 1.15 -8.24 -7.55
C THR A 43 -0.13 -8.05 -6.77
N LEU A 44 -0.07 -7.27 -5.69
CA LEU A 44 -1.27 -6.95 -4.92
C LEU A 44 -2.12 -5.93 -5.69
N ASP A 45 -3.39 -6.28 -5.91
CA ASP A 45 -4.38 -5.38 -6.48
C ASP A 45 -4.83 -4.36 -5.42
N LEU A 46 -4.04 -3.30 -5.27
CA LEU A 46 -4.31 -2.19 -4.37
C LEU A 46 -4.68 -0.97 -5.21
N PRO A 47 -5.96 -0.57 -5.35
CA PRO A 47 -6.31 0.64 -6.08
C PRO A 47 -5.55 1.86 -5.54
N GLY A 48 -5.00 2.68 -6.44
CA GLY A 48 -4.20 3.84 -6.09
C GLY A 48 -4.95 5.16 -6.25
N GLY A 49 -4.56 6.16 -5.47
CA GLY A 49 -4.90 7.57 -5.68
C GLY A 49 -3.74 8.38 -6.27
N VAL A 50 -3.93 9.68 -6.43
CA VAL A 50 -2.87 10.62 -6.85
C VAL A 50 -1.74 10.69 -5.81
N VAL A 51 -0.53 11.11 -6.19
CA VAL A 51 0.55 11.31 -5.22
C VAL A 51 0.15 12.28 -4.11
N LEU A 52 0.70 12.08 -2.91
CA LEU A 52 0.41 12.93 -1.75
C LEU A 52 0.81 14.38 -2.03
N GLY A 53 0.04 15.33 -1.50
CA GLY A 53 0.28 16.77 -1.64
C GLY A 53 -0.41 17.44 -2.83
N VAL A 54 -0.98 16.68 -3.77
CA VAL A 54 -1.69 17.24 -4.95
C VAL A 54 -3.07 17.76 -4.60
N ASP A 55 -3.87 16.96 -3.89
CA ASP A 55 -5.23 17.29 -3.51
C ASP A 55 -5.49 16.80 -2.08
N PRO A 56 -5.81 17.68 -1.11
CA PRO A 56 -6.12 17.27 0.26
C PRO A 56 -7.41 16.44 0.38
N GLY A 57 -8.29 16.47 -0.64
CA GLY A 57 -9.52 15.69 -0.71
C GLY A 57 -9.41 14.38 -1.51
N ALA A 58 -8.21 14.03 -2.00
CA ALA A 58 -8.03 12.83 -2.82
C ALA A 58 -8.41 11.55 -2.05
N PRO A 59 -9.23 10.66 -2.64
CA PRO A 59 -9.52 9.37 -2.03
C PRO A 59 -8.34 8.41 -2.21
N TYR A 60 -8.10 7.61 -1.17
CA TYR A 60 -7.12 6.53 -1.16
C TYR A 60 -7.81 5.24 -0.70
N PRO A 61 -8.28 4.39 -1.62
CA PRO A 61 -9.01 3.18 -1.26
C PRO A 61 -8.16 2.25 -0.39
N LEU A 62 -8.80 1.69 0.65
CA LEU A 62 -8.21 0.67 1.49
C LEU A 62 -8.49 -0.71 0.90
N THR A 63 -7.49 -1.58 0.92
CA THR A 63 -7.64 -2.98 0.54
C THR A 63 -7.13 -3.88 1.65
N ASP A 64 -7.97 -4.83 2.07
CA ASP A 64 -7.63 -5.85 3.05
C ASP A 64 -7.10 -7.11 2.36
N PHE A 65 -6.08 -7.73 2.95
CA PHE A 65 -5.51 -9.01 2.51
C PHE A 65 -4.89 -9.76 3.69
N VAL A 66 -4.47 -11.00 3.46
CA VAL A 66 -3.79 -11.82 4.47
C VAL A 66 -2.36 -12.06 4.01
N VAL A 67 -1.42 -11.84 4.92
CA VAL A 67 -0.01 -12.21 4.77
C VAL A 67 0.20 -13.50 5.51
N GLU A 68 0.50 -14.57 4.77
CA GLU A 68 0.79 -15.88 5.35
C GLU A 68 2.11 -15.84 6.15
N PRO A 69 2.26 -16.63 7.22
CA PRO A 69 3.53 -16.75 7.93
C PRO A 69 4.67 -17.15 6.98
N GLY A 70 5.74 -16.33 6.96
CA GLY A 70 6.90 -16.54 6.08
C GLY A 70 6.78 -15.89 4.70
N ALA A 71 5.65 -15.24 4.40
CA ALA A 71 5.53 -14.37 3.23
C ALA A 71 6.30 -13.05 3.43
N VAL A 72 6.68 -12.42 2.31
CA VAL A 72 7.45 -11.16 2.23
C VAL A 72 6.73 -10.17 1.33
#